data_AF-A0A2N1J430-F1
#
_entry.id   AF-A0A2N1J430-F1
#
_cell.length_a   1.000
_cell.length_b   1.000
_cell.length_c   1.000
_cell.angle_alpha   90.00
_cell.angle_beta   90.00
_cell.angle_gamma   90.00
#
_symmetry.space_group_name_H-M   'P 1'
#
loop_
_entity.id
_entity.type
_entity.pdbx_description
1 polymer ?
#
loop_
_entity_poly.entity_id
_entity_poly.type
_entity_poly.pdbx_seq_one_letter_code
_entity_poly.pdbx_strand_id
1 'polypeptide(L)'
;MSVLIIGGDKISHISNMLEDLGAKTINHWDARKKSSAPKKKVPQDTDCIIMLTSFLNHNTMLKYKSEAKKKKIPFICAKRSVNCVYDEYVKIMGIKNCNECYANCGCK
;
A
#
# COMPACT_ATOMS: atom_id res chain seq x y z
N MET A 1 -9.36 -5.10 5.80
CA MET A 1 -7.91 -4.99 5.65
C MET A 1 -7.50 -3.52 5.67
N SER A 2 -6.38 -3.19 6.31
CA SER A 2 -5.85 -1.83 6.44
C SER A 2 -4.55 -1.68 5.66
N VAL A 3 -4.51 -0.72 4.74
CA VAL A 3 -3.42 -0.52 3.79
C VAL A 3 -2.80 0.86 3.99
N LEU A 4 -1.47 0.92 4.05
CA LEU A 4 -0.72 2.17 4.13
C LEU A 4 -0.02 2.44 2.80
N ILE A 5 -0.39 3.52 2.12
CA ILE A 5 0.25 4.00 0.90
C ILE A 5 1.24 5.11 1.25
N ILE A 6 2.48 4.97 0.78
CA ILE A 6 3.56 5.92 1.01
C ILE A 6 4.04 6.47 -0.34
N GLY A 7 4.01 7.79 -0.48
CA GLY A 7 4.36 8.50 -1.70
C GLY A 7 3.15 8.87 -2.55
N GLY A 8 3.39 9.69 -3.57
CA GLY A 8 2.36 10.20 -4.47
C GLY A 8 1.50 11.31 -3.86
N ASP A 9 1.04 12.21 -4.72
CA ASP A 9 0.25 13.38 -4.31
C ASP A 9 -1.25 13.10 -4.39
N LYS A 10 -1.64 12.32 -5.41
CA LYS A 10 -3.00 11.87 -5.66
C LYS A 10 -2.97 10.36 -5.73
N ILE A 11 -3.63 9.71 -4.78
CA ILE A 11 -3.75 8.26 -4.74
C ILE A 11 -5.19 7.79 -4.96
N SER A 12 -6.13 8.69 -5.25
CA SER A 12 -7.57 8.37 -5.37
C SER A 12 -7.85 7.13 -6.22
N HIS A 13 -7.24 7.01 -7.40
CA HIS A 13 -7.43 5.84 -8.25
C HIS A 13 -6.88 4.55 -7.65
N ILE A 14 -5.78 4.64 -6.90
CA ILE A 14 -5.18 3.50 -6.21
C ILE A 14 -6.03 3.14 -4.97
N SER A 15 -6.50 4.15 -4.23
CA SER A 15 -7.39 3.96 -3.09
C SER A 15 -8.67 3.25 -3.49
N ASN A 16 -9.34 3.75 -4.54
CA ASN A 16 -10.57 3.16 -5.04
C ASN A 16 -10.35 1.71 -5.46
N MET A 17 -9.28 1.42 -6.20
CA MET A 17 -8.93 0.05 -6.57
C MET A 17 -8.69 -0.85 -5.34
N LEU A 18 -8.07 -0.34 -4.28
CA LEU A 18 -7.87 -1.10 -3.05
C LEU A 18 -9.16 -1.29 -2.27
N GLU A 19 -10.05 -0.29 -2.23
CA GLU A 19 -11.41 -0.39 -1.66
C GLU A 19 -12.23 -1.44 -2.41
N ASP A 20 -12.17 -1.44 -3.74
CA ASP A 20 -12.79 -2.44 -4.62
C ASP A 20 -12.23 -3.85 -4.40
N LEU A 21 -11.00 -3.96 -3.86
CA LEU A 21 -10.38 -5.23 -3.46
C LEU A 21 -10.63 -5.58 -1.98
N GLY A 22 -11.31 -4.72 -1.22
CA GLY A 22 -11.73 -4.96 0.17
C GLY A 22 -10.86 -4.32 1.24
N ALA A 23 -10.03 -3.35 0.88
CA ALA A 23 -9.41 -2.47 1.86
C ALA A 23 -10.49 -1.63 2.56
N LYS A 24 -10.54 -1.73 3.89
CA LYS A 24 -11.48 -0.99 4.74
C LYS A 24 -10.88 0.33 5.22
N THR A 25 -9.57 0.35 5.39
CA THR A 25 -8.84 1.51 5.90
C THR A 25 -7.67 1.78 4.98
N ILE A 26 -7.61 2.97 4.40
CA ILE A 26 -6.50 3.37 3.53
C ILE A 26 -5.85 4.61 4.14
N ASN A 27 -4.63 4.43 4.63
CA ASN A 27 -3.81 5.50 5.14
C ASN A 27 -2.86 5.99 4.03
N HIS A 28 -2.74 7.31 3.86
CA HIS A 28 -1.85 7.89 2.86
C HIS A 28 -0.85 8.85 3.49
N TRP A 29 0.43 8.62 3.21
CA TRP A 29 1.50 9.55 3.55
C TRP A 29 2.11 10.12 2.28
N ASP A 30 1.82 11.41 2.02
CA ASP A 30 2.47 12.15 0.95
C ASP A 30 3.95 12.36 1.32
N ALA A 31 4.85 11.67 0.64
CA ALA A 31 6.28 11.74 0.93
C ALA A 31 6.95 13.07 0.53
N ARG A 32 6.15 14.10 0.19
CA ARG A 32 6.62 15.43 -0.24
C ARG A 32 7.29 16.23 0.88
N LYS A 33 6.80 16.13 2.11
CA LYS A 33 7.41 16.85 3.24
C LYS A 33 8.38 15.94 4.00
N LYS A 34 9.67 16.25 3.89
CA LYS A 34 10.77 15.66 4.69
C LYS A 34 10.51 15.65 6.20
N SER A 35 9.58 16.48 6.70
CA SER A 35 9.22 16.57 8.14
C SER A 35 8.05 15.65 8.55
N SER A 36 7.16 15.24 7.63
CA SER A 36 5.95 14.47 7.97
C SER A 36 6.15 12.96 7.90
N ALA A 37 7.00 12.50 6.98
CA ALA A 37 7.27 11.09 6.76
C ALA A 37 8.12 10.44 7.89
N PRO A 38 9.23 11.02 8.39
CA PRO A 38 10.13 10.27 9.24
C PRO A 38 9.63 10.05 10.68
N LYS A 39 8.66 10.82 11.14
CA LYS A 39 8.15 10.81 12.53
C LYS A 39 6.91 9.96 12.74
N LYS A 40 6.23 9.54 11.67
CA LYS A 40 5.04 8.69 11.80
C LYS A 40 5.47 7.23 11.86
N LYS A 41 5.20 6.58 12.99
CA LYS A 41 5.34 5.12 13.10
C LYS A 41 4.25 4.48 12.24
N VAL A 42 4.60 3.43 11.50
CA VAL A 42 3.61 2.60 10.80
C VAL A 42 2.54 2.20 11.82
N PRO A 43 1.24 2.46 11.59
CA PRO A 43 0.16 2.07 12.51
C PRO A 43 0.26 0.57 12.83
N GLN A 44 -0.02 0.17 14.07
CA GLN A 44 0.04 -1.25 14.45
C GLN A 44 -0.96 -2.09 13.65
N ASP A 45 -2.11 -1.51 13.33
CA ASP A 45 -3.19 -2.14 12.56
C ASP A 45 -2.98 -2.02 11.03
N THR A 46 -1.73 -2.02 10.54
CA THR A 46 -1.45 -2.01 9.10
C THR A 46 -1.20 -3.42 8.62
N ASP A 47 -2.08 -3.93 7.76
CA ASP A 47 -1.95 -5.26 7.17
C ASP A 47 -0.99 -5.26 5.97
N CYS A 48 -0.89 -4.15 5.24
CA CYS A 48 -0.02 -4.04 4.08
C CYS A 48 0.51 -2.62 3.84
N ILE A 49 1.75 -2.52 3.35
CA ILE A 49 2.38 -1.25 3.01
C ILE A 49 2.66 -1.18 1.51
N ILE A 50 2.15 -0.17 0.82
CA ILE A 50 2.40 0.11 -0.59
C ILE A 50 3.33 1.31 -0.71
N MET A 51 4.51 1.09 -1.26
CA MET A 51 5.51 2.12 -1.52
C MET A 51 5.53 2.49 -3.00
N LEU A 52 5.18 3.75 -3.30
CA LEU A 52 5.23 4.27 -4.66
C LEU A 52 6.64 4.75 -4.99
N THR A 53 7.40 3.93 -5.69
CA THR A 53 8.83 4.15 -5.97
C THR A 53 9.10 5.41 -6.77
N SER A 54 8.14 5.85 -7.59
CA SER A 54 8.25 7.09 -8.38
C SER A 54 8.30 8.37 -7.52
N PHE A 55 7.93 8.30 -6.25
CA PHE A 55 7.83 9.46 -5.35
C PHE A 55 8.69 9.31 -4.09
N LEU A 56 9.40 8.19 -3.95
CA LEU A 56 10.23 7.89 -2.79
C LEU A 56 11.69 7.85 -3.19
N ASN A 57 12.56 8.48 -2.38
CA ASN A 57 13.98 8.27 -2.52
C ASN A 57 14.42 6.92 -1.93
N HIS A 58 15.60 6.46 -2.32
CA HIS A 58 16.16 5.18 -1.88
C HIS A 58 16.23 5.03 -0.35
N ASN A 59 16.60 6.09 0.36
CA ASN A 59 16.73 6.06 1.82
C ASN A 59 15.38 5.85 2.52
N THR A 60 14.33 6.54 2.05
CA THR A 60 12.97 6.39 2.57
C THR A 60 12.43 4.99 2.31
N MET A 61 12.66 4.43 1.12
CA MET A 61 12.29 3.05 0.81
C MET A 61 12.99 2.05 1.72
N LEU A 62 14.31 2.19 1.91
CA LEU A 62 15.08 1.29 2.78
C LEU A 62 14.59 1.35 4.23
N LYS A 63 14.27 2.55 4.74
CA LYS A 63 13.73 2.73 6.08
C LYS A 63 12.43 1.96 6.25
N TYR A 64 11.43 2.20 5.42
CA TYR A 64 10.13 1.55 5.57
C TYR A 64 10.18 0.06 5.25
N LYS A 65 11.03 -0.38 4.32
CA LYS A 65 11.28 -1.79 4.06
C LYS A 65 11.86 -2.49 5.29
N SER A 66 12.81 -1.85 5.99
CA SER A 66 13.35 -2.38 7.24
C SER A 66 12.28 -2.43 8.34
N GLU A 67 11.47 -1.38 8.47
CA GLU A 67 10.36 -1.34 9.45
C GLU A 67 9.29 -2.41 9.18
N ALA A 68 8.88 -2.58 7.92
CA ALA A 68 7.94 -3.61 7.50
C ALA A 68 8.45 -5.01 7.85
N LYS A 69 9.73 -5.29 7.53
CA LYS A 69 10.39 -6.56 7.88
C LYS A 69 10.44 -6.80 9.39
N LYS A 70 10.79 -5.77 10.18
CA LYS A 70 10.82 -5.86 11.65
C LYS A 70 9.44 -6.19 12.24
N LYS A 71 8.39 -5.64 11.64
CA LYS A 71 6.99 -5.88 12.04
C LYS A 71 6.34 -7.10 11.38
N LYS A 72 7.06 -7.80 10.49
CA LYS A 72 6.54 -8.91 9.66
C LYS A 72 5.30 -8.53 8.83
N ILE A 73 5.21 -7.28 8.40
CA ILE A 73 4.12 -6.78 7.55
C ILE A 73 4.53 -6.94 6.08
N PRO A 74 3.68 -7.50 5.20
CA PRO A 74 3.95 -7.54 3.78
C PRO A 74 4.00 -6.13 3.18
N PHE A 75 4.93 -5.92 2.26
CA PHE A 75 5.09 -4.64 1.59
C PHE A 75 5.20 -4.82 0.07
N ILE A 76 4.65 -3.87 -0.67
CA ILE A 76 4.62 -3.81 -2.13
C ILE A 76 5.44 -2.60 -2.57
N CYS A 77 6.28 -2.78 -3.59
CA CYS A 77 6.98 -1.70 -4.25
C CYS A 77 6.48 -1.59 -5.69
N ALA A 78 5.78 -0.50 -6.00
CA ALA A 78 5.19 -0.31 -7.33
C ALA A 78 5.50 1.09 -7.88
N LYS A 79 5.43 1.24 -9.20
CA LYS A 79 5.45 2.55 -9.87
C LYS A 79 4.13 3.28 -9.63
N ARG A 80 4.04 4.56 -10.02
CA ARG A 80 2.83 5.40 -9.88
C ARG A 80 1.55 4.90 -10.57
N SER A 81 1.60 3.83 -11.36
CA SER A 81 0.46 3.34 -12.14
C SER A 81 -0.42 2.42 -11.29
N VAL A 82 -1.74 2.58 -11.39
CA VAL A 82 -2.73 1.73 -10.71
C VAL A 82 -2.52 0.26 -11.07
N ASN A 83 -2.33 -0.05 -12.35
CA ASN A 83 -2.13 -1.43 -12.81
C ASN A 83 -0.87 -2.06 -12.21
N CYS A 84 0.23 -1.29 -12.10
CA CYS A 84 1.44 -1.80 -11.47
C CYS A 84 1.25 -2.08 -9.98
N VAL A 85 0.44 -1.26 -9.29
CA VAL A 85 0.11 -1.52 -7.88
C VAL A 85 -0.77 -2.75 -7.77
N TYR A 86 -1.80 -2.87 -8.63
CA TYR A 86 -2.72 -3.99 -8.67
C TYR A 86 -2.01 -5.32 -8.87
N ASP A 87 -1.15 -5.42 -9.90
CA ASP A 87 -0.44 -6.66 -10.23
C ASP A 87 0.44 -7.13 -9.07
N GLU A 88 1.18 -6.22 -8.44
CA GLU A 88 2.04 -6.55 -7.31
C GLU A 88 1.25 -6.84 -6.03
N TYR A 89 0.13 -6.15 -5.82
CA TYR A 89 -0.76 -6.38 -4.71
C TYR A 89 -1.38 -7.76 -4.76
N VAL A 90 -1.93 -8.14 -5.91
CA VAL A 90 -2.50 -9.46 -6.17
C VAL A 90 -1.46 -10.56 -5.94
N LYS A 91 -0.24 -10.38 -6.44
CA LYS A 91 0.86 -11.34 -6.23
C LYS A 91 1.22 -11.53 -4.76
N ILE A 92 1.33 -10.44 -4.00
CA ILE A 92 1.75 -10.47 -2.60
C ILE A 92 0.63 -10.96 -1.67
N MET A 93 -0.61 -10.59 -1.97
CA MET A 93 -1.78 -11.04 -1.23
C MET A 93 -2.27 -12.43 -1.64
N GLY A 94 -1.79 -12.96 -2.77
CA GLY A 94 -2.16 -14.28 -3.27
C GLY A 94 -3.58 -14.36 -3.84
N ILE A 95 -4.18 -13.24 -4.25
CA ILE A 95 -5.57 -13.17 -4.76
C ILE A 95 -5.59 -13.67 -6.20
N LYS A 96 -5.91 -14.94 -6.47
CA LYS A 96 -5.92 -15.47 -7.85
C LYS A 96 -7.27 -15.29 -8.53
N ASN A 97 -8.35 -15.19 -7.75
CA ASN A 97 -9.72 -15.08 -8.25
C ASN A 97 -10.54 -14.02 -7.48
N CYS A 98 -11.63 -13.54 -8.08
CA CYS A 98 -12.55 -12.59 -7.44
C CYS A 98 -13.15 -13.15 -6.12
N ASN A 99 -13.33 -14.47 -6.01
CA ASN A 99 -13.79 -15.12 -4.78
C ASN A 99 -12.78 -15.05 -3.61
N GLU A 100 -11.52 -14.74 -3.91
CA GLU A 100 -10.43 -14.64 -2.93
C GLU A 100 -10.09 -13.17 -2.63
N CYS A 101 -10.78 -12.22 -3.26
CA CYS A 101 -10.60 -10.82 -2.93
C CYS A 101 -11.30 -10.49 -1.61
N TYR A 102 -10.79 -9.50 -0.88
CA TYR A 102 -11.32 -9.13 0.43
C TYR A 102 -12.59 -8.27 0.31
N ALA A 103 -12.98 -7.90 -0.91
CA ALA A 103 -14.19 -7.17 -1.17
C ALA A 103 -15.37 -8.13 -1.11
N ASN A 104 -16.44 -7.67 -0.48
CA ASN A 104 -17.71 -8.39 -0.46
C ASN A 104 -18.44 -8.14 -1.80
N CYS A 105 -17.77 -8.42 -2.92
CA CYS A 105 -18.34 -8.30 -4.24
C CYS A 105 -19.46 -9.32 -4.34
N GLY A 106 -20.69 -8.85 -4.60
CA GLY A 106 -21.88 -9.68 -4.80
C GLY A 106 -21.84 -10.51 -6.09
N CYS A 107 -20.66 -10.98 -6.51
CA CYS A 107 -20.46 -11.95 -7.58
C CYS A 107 -20.95 -13.32 -7.07
N LYS A 108 -22.27 -13.46 -6.96
CA LYS A 108 -22.94 -14.76 -7.02
C LYS A 108 -23.16 -15.16 -8.46
#